data_AF-A0A3S0UQ13-F1
#
_entry.id   AF-A0A3S0UQ13-F1
#
_cell.length_a   1.000
_cell.length_b   1.000
_cell.length_c   1.000
_cell.angle_alpha   90.00
_cell.angle_beta   90.00
_cell.angle_gamma   90.00
#
_symmetry.space_group_name_H-M   'P 1'
#
loop_
_entity.id
_entity.type
_entity.pdbx_description
1 polymer ?
#
loop_
_entity_poly.entity_id
_entity_poly.type
_entity_poly.pdbx_seq_one_letter_code
_entity_poly.pdbx_strand_id
1 'polypeptide(L)'
;MPFVDKIGEAVIGKPRDPLHPDTRHNITLIAFLAWVGLGADGLSSACYGPAEAFLALGPYTHFGLYLAAATFLTVFIIALAY
;
A
#
# COMPACT_ATOMS: atom_id res chain seq x y z
N MET A 1 -34.64 11.97 23.50
CA MET A 1 -33.24 11.79 23.06
C MET A 1 -32.37 12.16 24.25
N PRO A 2 -31.67 11.18 24.86
CA PRO A 2 -31.03 11.37 26.15
C PRO A 2 -29.91 12.41 26.03
N PHE A 3 -29.86 13.30 27.02
CA PHE A 3 -28.95 14.45 27.13
C PHE A 3 -27.47 14.10 26.90
N VAL A 4 -27.10 12.85 27.19
CA VAL A 4 -25.75 12.28 27.00
C VAL A 4 -25.35 12.23 25.52
N ASP A 5 -26.27 11.87 24.63
CA ASP A 5 -26.00 11.78 23.18
C ASP A 5 -25.70 13.16 22.59
N LYS A 6 -26.37 14.21 23.09
CA LYS A 6 -26.17 15.60 22.66
C LYS A 6 -24.80 16.15 23.05
N ILE A 7 -24.28 15.77 24.21
CA ILE A 7 -22.93 16.17 24.64
C ILE A 7 -21.88 15.44 23.80
N GLY A 8 -22.08 14.14 23.55
CA GLY A 8 -21.20 13.36 22.67
C GLY A 8 -21.13 13.94 21.26
N GLU A 9 -22.28 14.28 20.68
CA GLU A 9 -22.39 14.88 19.35
C GLU A 9 -21.76 16.28 19.26
N ALA A 10 -21.80 17.07 20.34
CA ALA A 10 -21.14 18.39 20.39
C ALA A 10 -19.61 18.29 20.47
N VAL A 11 -19.07 17.23 21.08
CA VAL A 11 -17.62 17.05 21.27
C VAL A 11 -16.98 16.28 20.11
N ILE A 12 -17.63 15.23 19.60
CA ILE A 12 -17.09 14.34 18.55
C ILE A 12 -17.62 14.72 17.15
N GLY A 13 -18.77 15.39 17.09
CA GLY A 13 -19.48 15.72 15.85
C GLY A 13 -20.49 14.64 15.45
N LYS A 14 -21.41 14.99 14.53
CA LYS A 14 -22.37 14.03 13.96
C LYS A 14 -21.65 12.88 13.24
N PRO A 15 -22.16 11.64 13.32
CA PRO A 15 -21.69 10.56 12.47
C PRO A 15 -21.77 10.99 11.00
N ARG A 16 -20.63 10.97 10.31
CA ARG A 16 -20.58 11.27 8.88
C ARG A 16 -21.18 10.12 8.10
N ASP A 17 -22.11 10.45 7.21
CA ASP A 17 -22.70 9.49 6.29
C ASP A 17 -21.66 9.15 5.19
N PRO A 18 -21.21 7.89 5.08
CA PRO A 18 -20.26 7.47 4.06
C PRO A 18 -20.86 7.50 2.64
N LEU A 19 -22.19 7.56 2.51
CA LEU A 19 -22.90 7.62 1.23
C LEU A 19 -23.18 9.06 0.77
N HIS A 20 -22.90 10.07 1.61
CA HIS A 20 -23.08 11.46 1.24
C HIS A 20 -22.15 11.85 0.07
N PRO A 21 -22.64 12.57 -0.94
CA PRO A 21 -21.88 12.89 -2.16
C PRO A 21 -20.57 13.65 -1.87
N ASP A 22 -20.56 14.56 -0.90
CA ASP A 22 -19.36 15.32 -0.49
C ASP A 22 -18.31 14.42 0.20
N THR A 23 -18.77 13.42 0.97
CA THR A 23 -17.89 12.43 1.60
C THR A 23 -17.26 11.52 0.53
N ARG A 24 -18.04 11.11 -0.47
CA ARG A 24 -17.60 10.25 -1.58
C ARG A 24 -16.53 10.90 -2.44
N HIS A 25 -16.64 12.19 -2.76
CA HIS A 25 -15.65 12.90 -3.55
C HIS A 25 -14.25 12.85 -2.91
N ASN A 26 -14.17 13.03 -1.60
CA ASN A 26 -12.92 12.97 -0.86
C ASN A 26 -12.35 11.55 -0.74
N ILE A 27 -13.22 10.55 -0.52
CA ILE A 27 -12.80 9.14 -0.42
C ILE A 27 -12.19 8.66 -1.73
N THR A 28 -12.75 9.04 -2.90
CA THR A 28 -12.20 8.63 -4.20
C THR A 28 -10.77 9.13 -4.41
N LEU A 29 -10.48 10.39 -4.05
CA LEU A 29 -9.15 10.94 -4.17
C LEU A 29 -8.14 10.23 -3.24
N ILE A 30 -8.53 9.96 -2.00
CA ILE A 30 -7.69 9.24 -1.04
C ILE A 30 -7.44 7.80 -1.51
N ALA A 31 -8.47 7.12 -2.03
CA ALA A 31 -8.32 5.77 -2.58
C ALA A 31 -7.37 5.74 -3.78
N PHE A 32 -7.46 6.73 -4.68
CA PHE A 32 -6.55 6.87 -5.81
C PHE A 32 -5.10 7.14 -5.37
N LEU A 33 -4.90 8.06 -4.42
CA LEU A 33 -3.58 8.36 -3.87
C LEU A 33 -2.99 7.14 -3.13
N ALA A 34 -3.81 6.40 -2.39
CA ALA A 34 -3.39 5.19 -1.69
C ALA A 34 -2.98 4.08 -2.66
N TRP A 35 -3.73 3.90 -3.75
CA TRP A 35 -3.34 3.00 -4.84
C TRP A 35 -1.96 3.42 -5.37
N VAL A 36 -1.81 4.66 -5.86
CA VAL A 36 -0.54 5.14 -6.43
C VAL A 36 0.63 5.00 -5.46
N GLY A 37 0.44 5.34 -4.17
CA GLY A 37 1.47 5.20 -3.14
C GLY A 37 1.86 3.74 -2.85
N LEU A 38 0.89 2.83 -2.80
CA LEU A 38 1.13 1.40 -2.60
C LEU A 38 1.87 0.78 -3.81
N GLY A 39 1.56 1.23 -5.02
CA GLY A 39 2.21 0.74 -6.25
C GLY A 39 3.62 1.26 -6.44
N ALA A 40 3.87 2.51 -6.06
CA ALA A 40 5.20 3.11 -6.10
C ALA A 40 6.20 2.40 -5.19
N ASP A 41 5.75 1.88 -4.04
CA ASP A 41 6.59 1.12 -3.10
C ASP A 41 7.10 -0.21 -3.71
N GLY A 42 6.22 -0.95 -4.37
CA GLY A 42 6.55 -2.18 -5.10
C GLY A 42 7.47 -1.94 -6.32
N LEU A 43 7.19 -0.89 -7.10
CA LEU A 43 8.03 -0.48 -8.23
C LEU A 43 9.44 -0.08 -7.79
N SER A 44 9.55 0.69 -6.70
CA SER A 44 10.82 1.11 -6.12
C SER A 44 11.67 -0.09 -5.66
N SER A 45 11.08 -1.03 -4.90
CA SER A 45 11.77 -2.25 -4.44
C SER A 45 12.24 -3.12 -5.61
N ALA A 46 11.47 -3.20 -6.70
CA ALA A 46 11.81 -4.00 -7.88
C ALA A 46 12.96 -3.40 -8.72
N CYS A 47 13.12 -2.07 -8.74
CA CYS A 47 14.14 -1.40 -9.57
C CYS A 47 15.53 -1.31 -8.91
N TYR A 48 15.62 -1.29 -7.58
CA TYR A 48 16.90 -1.15 -6.86
C TYR A 48 17.34 -2.42 -6.12
N GLY A 49 16.42 -3.30 -5.76
CA GLY A 49 16.72 -4.52 -4.98
C GLY A 49 17.47 -5.63 -5.73
N PRO A 50 17.11 -6.01 -6.97
CA PRO A 50 17.66 -7.21 -7.61
C PRO A 50 19.16 -7.10 -7.93
N ALA A 51 19.59 -5.94 -8.43
CA ALA A 51 20.99 -5.70 -8.77
C ALA A 51 21.85 -5.70 -7.51
N GLU A 52 21.42 -5.02 -6.43
CA GLU A 52 22.17 -5.04 -5.17
C GLU A 52 22.15 -6.39 -4.47
N ALA A 53 21.03 -7.12 -4.54
CA ALA A 53 20.97 -8.47 -4.00
C ALA A 53 21.96 -9.41 -4.72
N PHE A 54 22.17 -9.23 -6.03
CA PHE A 54 23.16 -10.01 -6.77
C PHE A 54 24.60 -9.60 -6.41
N LEU A 55 24.88 -8.30 -6.26
CA LEU A 55 26.19 -7.83 -5.80
C LEU A 55 26.51 -8.33 -4.38
N ALA A 56 25.51 -8.39 -3.50
CA ALA A 56 25.65 -8.90 -2.13
C ALA A 56 26.01 -10.40 -2.06
N LEU A 57 25.80 -11.19 -3.13
CA LEU A 57 26.24 -12.58 -3.20
C LEU A 57 27.78 -12.71 -3.23
N GLY A 58 28.49 -11.67 -3.70
CA GLY A 58 29.96 -11.65 -3.76
C GLY A 58 30.54 -12.89 -4.45
N PRO A 59 31.34 -13.73 -3.76
CA PRO A 59 31.93 -14.93 -4.34
C PRO A 59 30.92 -16.08 -4.60
N TYR A 60 29.69 -15.98 -4.08
CA TYR A 60 28.66 -17.03 -4.17
C TYR A 60 27.66 -16.80 -5.31
N THR A 61 28.13 -16.28 -6.46
CA THR A 61 27.27 -15.97 -7.63
C THR A 61 26.56 -17.18 -8.23
N HIS A 62 26.99 -18.40 -7.93
CA HIS A 62 26.27 -19.62 -8.32
C HIS A 62 24.86 -19.72 -7.70
N PHE A 63 24.58 -18.97 -6.62
CA PHE A 63 23.22 -18.81 -6.09
C PHE A 63 22.36 -17.80 -6.87
N GLY A 64 22.92 -17.10 -7.86
CA GLY A 64 22.23 -16.06 -8.62
C GLY A 64 20.96 -16.55 -9.32
N LEU A 65 20.91 -17.81 -9.73
CA LEU A 65 19.71 -18.42 -10.33
C LEU A 65 18.55 -18.55 -9.32
N TYR A 66 18.86 -18.95 -8.09
CA TYR A 66 17.89 -19.01 -6.99
C TYR A 66 17.43 -17.62 -6.59
N LEU A 67 18.36 -16.66 -6.55
CA LEU A 67 18.04 -15.27 -6.29
C LEU A 67 17.10 -14.71 -7.36
N ALA A 68 17.39 -14.92 -8.64
CA ALA A 68 16.54 -14.46 -9.75
C ALA A 68 15.13 -15.06 -9.68
N ALA A 69 15.02 -16.36 -9.38
CA ALA A 69 13.73 -17.03 -9.21
C ALA A 69 12.94 -16.46 -8.01
N ALA A 70 13.61 -16.24 -6.88
CA ALA A 70 13.00 -15.64 -5.70
C ALA A 70 12.52 -14.21 -5.99
N THR A 71 13.35 -13.37 -6.60
CA THR A 71 12.99 -12.00 -7.01
C THR A 71 11.79 -12.00 -7.96
N PHE A 72 11.80 -12.86 -8.99
CA PHE A 72 10.68 -12.99 -9.92
C PHE A 72 9.39 -13.36 -9.19
N LEU A 73 9.44 -14.36 -8.32
CA LEU A 73 8.27 -14.81 -7.57
C LEU A 73 7.70 -13.69 -6.70
N THR A 74 8.55 -12.93 -6.01
CA THR A 74 8.11 -11.81 -5.16
C THR A 74 7.43 -10.72 -5.98
N VAL A 75 8.04 -10.28 -7.09
CA VAL A 75 7.46 -9.27 -7.98
C VAL A 75 6.14 -9.77 -8.57
N PHE A 76 6.09 -11.04 -8.98
CA PHE A 76 4.90 -11.66 -9.54
C PHE A 76 3.74 -11.72 -8.53
N ILE A 77 4.01 -12.11 -7.28
CA ILE A 77 2.99 -12.14 -6.21
C ILE A 77 2.47 -10.74 -5.92
N ILE A 78 3.37 -9.75 -5.79
CA ILE A 78 2.97 -8.36 -5.56
C ILE A 78 2.11 -7.84 -6.72
N ALA A 79 2.51 -8.12 -7.96
CA ALA A 79 1.76 -7.71 -9.14
C ALA A 79 0.38 -8.39 -9.27
N LEU A 80 0.21 -9.61 -8.75
CA LEU A 80 -1.10 -10.28 -8.69
C LEU A 80 -1.99 -9.76 -7.55
N ALA A 81 -1.39 -9.33 -6.44
CA ALA A 81 -2.11 -8.82 -5.28
C ALA A 81 -2.60 -7.37 -5.48
N TYR A 82 -2.09 -6.69 -6.50
CA TYR A 82 -2.32 -5.30 -6.83
C TYR A 82 -3.35 -5.16 -7.97
#